data_AF-A0A9D6SFP9-F1
#
_entry.id   AF-A0A9D6SFP9-F1
#
_cell.length_a   1.000
_cell.length_b   1.000
_cell.length_c   1.000
_cell.angle_alpha   90.00
_cell.angle_beta   90.00
_cell.angle_gamma   90.00
#
_symmetry.space_group_name_H-M   'P 1'
#
loop_
_entity.id
_entity.type
_entity.pdbx_description
1 polymer ?
#
loop_
_entity_poly.entity_id
_entity_poly.type
_entity_poly.pdbx_seq_one_letter_code
_entity_poly.pdbx_strand_id
1 'polypeptide(L)'
;MVTGFNTDIKHNGVVYHIQTEPRKEGGIETTVYMRGAVIHSIKTSQRNFVLSPEYSDDKFKRFLEDQHRLVIGRIRSGEIRPPAPPQP
;
A
#
# COMPACT_ATOMS: atom_id res chain seq x y z
N MET A 1 -7.94 -3.99 17.25
CA MET A 1 -7.01 -2.97 16.71
C MET A 1 -6.26 -3.63 15.57
N VAL A 2 -6.59 -3.28 14.33
CA VAL A 2 -5.91 -3.83 13.15
C VAL A 2 -4.65 -3.01 12.89
N THR A 3 -3.50 -3.68 12.85
CA THR A 3 -2.22 -3.02 12.52
C THR A 3 -1.97 -3.04 11.02
N GLY A 4 -1.24 -2.04 10.55
CA GLY A 4 -0.79 -1.96 9.16
C GLY A 4 0.33 -2.95 8.82
N PHE A 5 0.83 -2.84 7.58
CA PHE A 5 1.96 -3.60 7.05
C PHE A 5 3.08 -2.65 6.64
N ASN A 6 4.32 -3.02 6.94
CA ASN A 6 5.52 -2.32 6.49
C ASN A 6 6.48 -3.34 5.88
N THR A 7 6.90 -3.11 4.65
CA THR A 7 7.83 -4.01 3.94
C THR A 7 8.82 -3.20 3.12
N ASP A 8 10.10 -3.54 3.25
CA ASP A 8 11.17 -3.04 2.40
C ASP A 8 11.46 -4.05 1.30
N ILE A 9 11.45 -3.60 0.04
CA ILE A 9 11.85 -4.44 -1.09
C ILE A 9 12.92 -3.76 -1.91
N LYS A 10 13.89 -4.56 -2.39
CA LYS A 10 14.89 -4.12 -3.36
C LYS A 10 14.49 -4.59 -4.76
N HIS A 11 14.36 -3.67 -5.69
CA HIS A 11 14.06 -3.97 -7.09
C HIS A 11 14.82 -3.01 -8.01
N ASN A 12 15.54 -3.54 -9.01
CA ASN A 12 16.38 -2.77 -9.95
C ASN A 12 17.35 -1.80 -9.26
N GLY A 13 17.98 -2.23 -8.15
CA GLY A 13 18.93 -1.41 -7.40
C GLY A 13 18.30 -0.32 -6.53
N VAL A 14 16.97 -0.15 -6.56
CA VAL A 14 16.23 0.81 -5.74
C VAL A 14 15.60 0.08 -4.54
N VAL A 15 15.64 0.70 -3.36
CA VAL A 15 14.91 0.26 -2.17
C VAL A 15 13.61 1.04 -2.09
N TYR A 16 12.51 0.30 -1.99
CA TYR A 16 11.16 0.83 -1.79
C TYR A 16 10.71 0.45 -0.39
N HIS A 17 10.19 1.42 0.35
CA HIS A 17 9.51 1.19 1.62
C HIS A 17 8.01 1.28 1.38
N ILE A 18 7.28 0.17 1.57
CA ILE A 18 5.85 0.10 1.36
C ILE A 18 5.18 0.07 2.73
N GLN A 19 4.32 1.06 2.99
CA GLN A 19 3.55 1.19 4.22
C GLN A 19 2.07 1.14 3.89
N THR A 20 1.32 0.20 4.48
CA THR A 20 -0.13 0.08 4.32
C THR A 20 -0.80 0.23 5.67
N GLU A 21 -1.68 1.22 5.82
CA GLU A 21 -2.34 1.53 7.08
C GLU A 21 -3.86 1.62 6.94
N PRO A 22 -4.60 1.19 7.97
CA PRO A 22 -6.00 1.50 8.08
C PRO A 22 -6.20 3.00 8.34
N ARG A 23 -7.26 3.55 7.77
CA ARG A 23 -7.69 4.94 7.95
C ARG A 23 -9.06 4.96 8.63
N LYS A 24 -9.47 6.16 9.05
CA LYS A 24 -10.81 6.38 9.62
C LYS A 24 -11.89 5.93 8.63
N GLU A 25 -13.06 5.55 9.16
CA GLU A 25 -14.25 5.17 8.37
C GLU A 25 -14.04 4.00 7.38
N GLY A 26 -13.12 3.08 7.72
CA GLY A 26 -12.84 1.90 6.90
C GLY A 26 -12.00 2.18 5.65
N GLY A 27 -11.27 3.30 5.62
CA GLY A 27 -10.29 3.54 4.57
C GLY A 27 -9.03 2.67 4.74
N ILE A 28 -8.34 2.44 3.63
CA ILE A 28 -7.01 1.82 3.58
C ILE A 28 -6.13 2.73 2.72
N GLU A 29 -4.92 3.00 3.19
CA GLU A 29 -3.93 3.79 2.46
C GLU A 29 -2.64 2.98 2.35
N THR A 30 -2.14 2.78 1.13
CA THR A 30 -0.79 2.25 0.89
C THR A 30 0.08 3.34 0.29
N THR A 31 1.22 3.61 0.91
CA THR A 31 2.19 4.63 0.50
C THR A 31 3.52 3.96 0.21
N VAL A 32 4.13 4.32 -0.92
CA VAL A 32 5.46 3.84 -1.33
C VAL A 32 6.44 4.98 -1.22
N TYR A 33 7.49 4.76 -0.43
CA TYR A 33 8.58 5.69 -0.26
C TYR A 33 9.84 5.20 -0.98
N MET A 34 10.58 6.16 -1.52
CA MET A 34 11.94 5.97 -2.03
C MET A 34 12.80 7.10 -1.47
N ARG A 35 13.85 6.77 -0.72
CA ARG A 35 14.79 7.74 -0.13
C ARG A 35 14.09 8.87 0.65
N GLY A 36 13.02 8.54 1.37
CA GLY A 36 12.21 9.49 2.16
C GLY A 36 11.14 10.25 1.37
N ALA A 37 11.11 10.16 0.04
CA ALA A 37 10.07 10.79 -0.79
C ALA A 37 8.94 9.81 -1.11
N VAL A 38 7.69 10.28 -1.09
CA VAL A 38 6.53 9.52 -1.57
C VAL A 38 6.55 9.49 -3.09
N ILE A 39 6.61 8.31 -3.69
CA ILE A 39 6.58 8.13 -5.15
C ILE A 39 5.25 7.57 -5.65
N HIS A 40 4.47 6.95 -4.76
CA HIS A 40 3.16 6.40 -5.08
C HIS A 40 2.30 6.34 -3.82
N SER A 41 1.00 6.53 -3.98
CA SER A 41 0.02 6.23 -2.94
C SER A 41 -1.28 5.79 -3.56
N ILE A 42 -1.94 4.83 -2.91
CA ILE A 42 -3.28 4.37 -3.27
C ILE A 42 -4.16 4.41 -2.03
N LYS A 43 -5.41 4.85 -2.21
CA LYS A 43 -6.43 4.88 -1.16
C LYS A 43 -7.62 4.08 -1.62
N THR A 44 -8.14 3.23 -0.74
CA THR A 44 -9.32 2.41 -1.04
C THR A 44 -10.27 2.48 0.15
N SER A 45 -11.57 2.62 -0.12
CA SER A 45 -12.59 2.66 0.91
C SER A 45 -13.26 1.31 1.06
N GLN A 46 -13.22 0.74 2.26
CA GLN A 46 -13.98 -0.45 2.66
C GLN A 46 -15.16 -0.07 3.56
N ARG A 47 -15.72 1.13 3.36
CA ARG A 47 -16.80 1.68 4.20
C ARG A 47 -18.02 0.77 4.24
N ASN A 48 -18.43 0.23 3.09
CA ASN A 48 -19.56 -0.70 3.02
C ASN A 48 -19.28 -2.02 3.78
N PHE A 49 -18.05 -2.51 3.71
CA PHE A 49 -17.65 -3.71 4.44
C PHE A 49 -17.63 -3.49 5.95
N VAL A 50 -17.12 -2.34 6.42
CA VAL A 50 -17.08 -2.00 7.85
C VAL A 50 -18.47 -1.80 8.46
N LEU A 51 -19.46 -1.39 7.65
CA LEU A 51 -20.86 -1.27 8.08
C LEU A 51 -21.65 -2.58 7.96
N SER A 52 -21.06 -3.63 7.39
CA SER A 52 -21.72 -4.91 7.18
C SER A 52 -21.72 -5.76 8.46
N PRO A 53 -22.77 -6.57 8.73
CA PRO A 53 -22.76 -7.56 9.81
C PRO A 53 -21.66 -8.62 9.67
N GLU A 54 -21.08 -8.75 8.47
CA GLU A 54 -19.96 -9.66 8.20
C GLU A 54 -18.58 -9.11 8.58
N TYR A 55 -18.52 -7.88 9.09
CA TYR A 55 -17.27 -7.23 9.50
C TYR A 55 -16.53 -8.05 10.57
N SER A 56 -15.23 -8.15 10.40
CA SER A 56 -14.30 -8.66 11.40
C SER A 56 -12.93 -8.03 11.19
N ASP A 57 -12.21 -7.77 12.29
CA ASP A 57 -10.82 -7.30 12.24
C ASP A 57 -9.93 -8.18 11.34
N ASP A 58 -10.15 -9.49 11.31
CA ASP A 58 -9.38 -10.43 10.48
C ASP A 58 -9.62 -10.21 8.97
N LYS A 59 -10.89 -10.13 8.58
CA LYS A 59 -11.28 -9.81 7.19
C LYS A 59 -10.78 -8.42 6.78
N PHE A 60 -10.83 -7.44 7.68
CA PHE A 60 -10.29 -6.11 7.41
C PHE A 60 -8.76 -6.11 7.24
N LYS A 61 -8.05 -6.89 8.09
CA LYS A 61 -6.62 -7.16 7.94
C LYS A 61 -6.30 -7.82 6.60
N ARG A 62 -7.17 -8.71 6.11
CA ARG A 62 -7.00 -9.32 4.79
C ARG A 62 -7.06 -8.30 3.65
N PHE A 63 -7.94 -7.31 3.72
CA PHE A 63 -7.97 -6.22 2.72
C PHE A 63 -6.70 -5.37 2.76
N LEU A 64 -6.17 -5.10 3.96
CA LEU A 64 -4.88 -4.42 4.12
C LEU A 64 -3.74 -5.23 3.47
N GLU A 65 -3.68 -6.54 3.74
CA GLU A 65 -2.66 -7.42 3.16
C GLU A 65 -2.77 -7.49 1.63
N ASP A 66 -3.99 -7.61 1.10
CA ASP A 66 -4.24 -7.72 -0.33
C ASP A 66 -3.76 -6.46 -1.08
N GLN A 67 -4.13 -5.28 -0.58
CA GLN A 67 -3.68 -4.02 -1.17
C GLN A 67 -2.16 -3.86 -1.07
N HIS A 68 -1.56 -4.25 0.07
CA HIS A 68 -0.12 -4.22 0.26
C HIS A 68 0.62 -5.10 -0.77
N ARG A 69 0.15 -6.33 -0.95
CA ARG A 69 0.72 -7.29 -1.91
C ARG A 69 0.53 -6.84 -3.35
N LEU A 70 -0.61 -6.23 -3.66
CA LEU A 70 -0.89 -5.65 -4.98
C LEU A 70 0.13 -4.55 -5.32
N VAL A 71 0.43 -3.65 -4.38
CA VAL A 71 1.44 -2.59 -4.58
C VAL A 71 2.84 -3.18 -4.75
N ILE A 72 3.22 -4.18 -3.95
CA ILE A 72 4.49 -4.91 -4.15
C ILE A 72 4.56 -5.53 -5.55
N GLY A 73 3.47 -6.14 -6.02
CA GLY A 73 3.38 -6.70 -7.37
C GLY A 73 3.60 -5.65 -8.46
N ARG A 74 2.99 -4.48 -8.32
CA ARG A 74 3.17 -3.35 -9.24
C ARG A 74 4.60 -2.81 -9.27
N ILE A 75 5.28 -2.77 -8.13
CA ILE A 75 6.71 -2.40 -8.08
C ILE A 75 7.55 -3.45 -8.82
N ARG A 76 7.31 -4.74 -8.56
CA ARG A 76 8.06 -5.84 -9.19
C ARG A 76 7.83 -5.93 -10.71
N SER A 77 6.66 -5.52 -11.18
CA SER A 77 6.32 -5.42 -12.60
C SER A 77 6.92 -4.18 -13.27
N GLY A 78 7.41 -3.21 -12.49
CA GLY A 78 7.92 -1.94 -13.00
C GLY A 78 6.85 -0.90 -13.31
N GLU A 79 5.58 -1.16 -12.98
CA GLU A 79 4.47 -0.19 -13.09
C GLU A 79 4.69 0.98 -12.11
N ILE A 80 5.05 0.65 -10.87
CA ILE A 80 5.50 1.63 -9.88
C ILE A 80 7.02 1.66 -9.91
N ARG A 81 7.57 2.80 -10.34
CA ARG A 81 9.00 3.03 -10.46
C ARG A 81 9.30 4.49 -10.14
N PRO A 82 10.55 4.84 -9.79
CA PRO A 82 10.97 6.23 -9.70
C PRO A 82 10.62 7.01 -10.98
N PRO A 83 10.34 8.32 -10.85
CA PRO A 83 10.23 9.19 -12.00
C PRO A 83 11.53 9.10 -12.82
N ALA A 84 11.39 9.10 -14.15
CA ALA A 84 12.54 9.14 -15.03
C ALA A 84 13.38 10.39 -14.71
N PRO A 85 14.73 10.30 -14.74
CA PRO A 85 15.54 11.50 -14.66
C PRO A 85 15.11 12.48 -15.77
N PRO A 86 15.18 13.80 -15.52
CA PRO A 86 14.90 14.77 -16.56
C PRO A 86 15.77 14.47 -17.78
N GLN A 87 15.14 14.43 -18.96
CA GLN A 87 15.86 14.29 -20.22
C GLN A 87 16.71 15.55 -20.44
N PRO A 88 17.96 15.42 -20.92
CA PRO A 88 18.85 16.57 -21.14
C PRO A 88 18.28 17.58 -22.14
#